data_AF-A0A2E7LEH1-F1
#
_entry.id   AF-A0A2E7LEH1-F1
#
_cell.length_a   1.000
_cell.length_b   1.000
_cell.length_c   1.000
_cell.angle_alpha   90.00
_cell.angle_beta   90.00
_cell.angle_gamma   90.00
#
_symmetry.space_group_name_H-M   'P 1'
#
loop_
_entity.id
_entity.type
_entity.pdbx_description
1 polymer ?
#
loop_
_entity_poly.entity_id
_entity_poly.type
_entity_poly.pdbx_seq_one_letter_code
_entity_poly.pdbx_strand_id
1 'polypeptide(L)'
;MTLTVPFRFIACAYFPDTLAKPMTQPQSGLNYALHERNIPAGMGMRKLLTVASIILVLLTAVEMTARQRGDQVNFPFTSDMWVGQWYRLDSLPDNQTVFIGASRVQFGLIVNEWERQTGVRPLLLAWPGSPPGLILQELAKRQSFKGTVICGIAPPFSFVSPRFPVHDWTQRNLAEAAVLKTSLAFHLSYQAQYFLKPRFRCLNDAAFSPIAMLYERWPIPNREGLLTPLIFPFGATRDGDMQMRFTDEMETNNKKQEFIARIQKASHLRLAHYGPANTDSLIRQYTEDVSTIEKRGGKVIFLRPPSDGHFRAFEKEHYPREQYFDRLVKASGCYGIHFEDHAELRDFRCVETSHLSKRDGIEFTKRVVEILQRDQIID
;
A
#
# COMPACT_ATOMS: atom_id res chain seq x y z
N MET A 1 19.98 -30.53 -32.48
CA MET A 1 20.53 -29.20 -32.81
C MET A 1 19.96 -28.21 -31.82
N THR A 2 20.66 -28.05 -30.72
CA THR A 2 20.25 -27.30 -29.53
C THR A 2 21.00 -25.99 -29.54
N LEU A 3 20.31 -24.89 -29.84
CA LEU A 3 20.88 -23.54 -29.82
C LEU A 3 20.69 -22.94 -28.43
N THR A 4 21.74 -23.07 -27.62
CA THR A 4 21.91 -22.39 -26.34
C THR A 4 22.41 -20.96 -26.60
N VAL A 5 21.61 -19.95 -26.26
CA VAL A 5 22.05 -18.54 -26.22
C VAL A 5 22.16 -18.14 -24.74
N PRO A 6 23.34 -17.70 -24.24
CA PRO A 6 23.45 -17.22 -22.88
C PRO A 6 23.06 -15.74 -22.81
N PHE A 7 21.95 -15.44 -22.14
CA PHE A 7 21.65 -14.08 -21.70
C PHE A 7 22.42 -13.78 -20.41
N ARG A 8 23.44 -12.92 -20.49
CA ARG A 8 24.08 -12.31 -19.31
C ARG A 8 23.26 -11.10 -18.86
N PHE A 9 22.71 -11.18 -17.66
CA PHE A 9 22.23 -10.02 -16.91
C PHE A 9 23.44 -9.14 -16.52
N ILE A 10 23.41 -7.86 -16.87
CA ILE A 10 24.32 -6.86 -16.29
C ILE A 10 23.65 -6.32 -15.04
N ALA A 11 24.18 -6.72 -13.88
CA ALA A 11 23.90 -6.09 -12.60
C ALA A 11 24.72 -4.80 -12.51
N CYS A 12 24.07 -3.66 -12.24
CA CYS A 12 24.76 -2.44 -11.83
C CYS A 12 25.27 -2.63 -10.40
N ALA A 13 26.57 -2.90 -10.26
CA ALA A 13 27.29 -2.80 -9.00
C ALA A 13 27.82 -1.36 -8.82
N TYR A 14 27.53 -0.78 -7.67
CA TYR A 14 28.08 0.49 -7.19
C TYR A 14 29.54 0.26 -6.75
N PHE A 15 30.48 1.11 -7.17
CA PHE A 15 31.86 1.13 -6.64
C PHE A 15 32.17 2.52 -6.06
N PRO A 16 32.81 2.62 -4.88
CA PRO A 16 33.10 3.88 -4.20
C PRO A 16 34.38 4.55 -4.72
N ASP A 17 34.47 5.86 -4.47
CA ASP A 17 35.53 6.77 -4.87
C ASP A 17 36.95 6.28 -4.54
N THR A 18 37.76 6.10 -5.58
CA THR A 18 39.22 6.08 -5.47
C THR A 18 39.84 7.04 -6.50
N LEU A 19 40.38 8.12 -5.96
CA LEU A 19 41.32 9.11 -6.51
C LEU A 19 41.94 8.74 -7.88
N ALA A 20 41.53 9.48 -8.91
CA ALA A 20 42.08 9.39 -10.25
C ALA A 20 43.51 9.95 -10.31
N LYS A 21 44.49 9.09 -10.63
CA LYS A 21 45.76 9.51 -11.24
C LYS A 21 45.52 9.89 -12.70
N PRO A 22 46.17 10.94 -13.24
CA PRO A 22 46.04 11.26 -14.66
C PRO A 22 46.79 10.20 -15.47
N MET A 23 46.05 9.30 -16.13
CA MET A 23 46.61 8.45 -17.17
C MET A 23 46.81 9.27 -18.43
N THR A 24 48.06 9.31 -18.90
CA THR A 24 48.46 9.76 -20.22
C THR A 24 47.61 9.07 -21.30
N GLN A 25 46.95 9.86 -22.15
CA GLN A 25 46.16 9.38 -23.26
C GLN A 25 47.05 8.59 -24.24
N PRO A 26 46.71 7.35 -24.60
CA PRO A 26 47.20 6.77 -25.83
C PRO A 26 46.48 7.45 -27.00
N GLN A 27 47.23 8.06 -27.90
CA GLN A 27 46.74 8.47 -29.22
C GLN A 27 46.30 7.22 -29.99
N SER A 28 45.03 6.85 -29.83
CA SER A 28 44.34 5.94 -30.74
C SER A 28 43.27 6.76 -31.44
N GLY A 29 43.46 6.94 -32.75
CA GLY A 29 42.52 7.60 -33.64
C GLY A 29 41.24 6.78 -33.79
N LEU A 30 40.38 6.83 -32.78
CA LEU A 30 38.98 6.46 -32.91
C LEU A 30 38.27 7.66 -33.52
N ASN A 31 38.13 7.63 -34.85
CA ASN A 31 37.16 8.45 -35.57
C ASN A 31 35.76 8.07 -35.06
N TYR A 32 35.31 8.69 -33.98
CA TYR A 32 33.89 8.75 -33.68
C TYR A 32 33.28 9.59 -34.78
N ALA A 33 32.76 8.94 -35.83
CA ALA A 33 31.83 9.60 -36.72
C ALA A 33 30.65 10.04 -35.84
N LEU A 34 30.65 11.31 -35.44
CA LEU A 34 29.49 11.96 -34.85
C LEU A 34 28.39 11.83 -35.88
N HIS A 35 27.51 10.84 -35.69
CA HIS A 35 26.29 10.73 -36.45
C HIS A 35 25.38 11.85 -35.96
N GLU A 36 25.57 13.05 -36.50
CA GLU A 36 24.63 14.14 -36.34
C GLU A 36 23.32 13.70 -36.99
N ARG A 37 22.39 13.25 -36.15
CA ARG A 37 21.04 12.96 -36.60
C ARG A 37 20.43 14.29 -37.04
N ASN A 38 20.30 14.49 -38.34
CA ASN A 38 19.54 15.60 -38.90
C ASN A 38 18.19 15.67 -38.20
N ILE A 39 17.95 16.72 -37.42
CA ILE A 39 16.64 17.00 -36.85
C ILE A 39 15.72 17.21 -38.06
N PRO A 40 14.63 16.43 -38.20
CA PRO A 40 13.73 16.57 -39.34
C PRO A 40 13.36 18.04 -39.54
N ALA A 41 13.47 18.53 -40.78
CA ALA A 41 13.07 19.89 -41.13
C ALA A 41 11.67 20.16 -40.53
N GLY A 42 11.56 21.28 -39.81
CA GLY A 42 10.59 21.53 -38.74
C GLY A 42 9.24 20.83 -38.92
N MET A 43 8.81 20.12 -37.88
CA MET A 43 7.45 19.56 -37.82
C MET A 43 6.46 20.70 -38.03
N GLY A 44 5.93 20.84 -39.25
CA GLY A 44 5.02 21.93 -39.59
C GLY A 44 3.82 21.91 -38.65
N MET A 45 3.34 23.10 -38.25
CA MET A 45 2.26 23.29 -37.28
C MET A 45 1.05 22.38 -37.55
N ARG A 46 0.73 22.13 -38.83
CA ARG A 46 -0.33 21.19 -39.24
C ARG A 46 -0.14 19.78 -38.69
N LYS A 47 1.07 19.20 -38.77
CA LYS A 47 1.35 17.85 -38.26
C LYS A 47 1.25 17.80 -36.74
N LEU A 48 1.76 18.83 -36.04
CA LEU A 48 1.63 18.94 -34.59
C LEU A 48 0.16 19.00 -34.18
N LEU A 49 -0.63 19.85 -34.84
CA LEU A 49 -2.07 19.97 -34.60
C LEU A 49 -2.82 18.67 -34.92
N THR A 50 -2.46 17.96 -36.00
CA THR A 50 -3.03 16.64 -36.29
C THR A 50 -2.76 15.64 -35.17
N VAL A 51 -1.50 15.53 -34.71
CA VAL A 51 -1.13 14.61 -33.61
C VAL A 51 -1.85 15.00 -32.31
N ALA A 52 -1.87 16.28 -31.96
CA ALA A 52 -2.58 16.78 -30.78
C ALA A 52 -4.09 16.50 -30.86
N SER A 53 -4.69 16.66 -32.04
CA SER A 53 -6.11 16.37 -32.26
C SER A 53 -6.41 14.87 -32.11
N ILE A 54 -5.56 13.99 -32.66
CA ILE A 54 -5.70 12.54 -32.51
C ILE A 54 -5.61 12.15 -31.03
N ILE A 55 -4.62 12.67 -30.30
CA ILE A 55 -4.46 12.42 -28.86
C ILE A 55 -5.70 12.88 -28.10
N LEU A 56 -6.22 14.09 -28.39
CA LEU A 56 -7.41 14.62 -27.74
C LEU A 56 -8.65 13.75 -28.00
N VAL A 57 -8.85 13.29 -29.24
CA VAL A 57 -9.95 12.38 -29.59
C VAL A 57 -9.82 11.06 -28.84
N LEU A 58 -8.63 10.46 -28.79
CA LEU A 58 -8.38 9.21 -28.07
C LEU A 58 -8.61 9.37 -26.56
N LEU A 59 -8.08 10.44 -25.95
CA LEU A 59 -8.30 10.72 -24.53
C LEU A 59 -9.77 10.94 -24.21
N THR A 60 -10.50 11.64 -25.09
CA THR A 60 -11.94 11.87 -24.93
C THR A 60 -12.70 10.54 -25.02
N ALA A 61 -12.38 9.68 -26.00
CA ALA A 61 -13.01 8.38 -26.14
C ALA A 61 -12.75 7.47 -24.93
N VAL A 62 -11.50 7.43 -24.42
CA VAL A 62 -11.14 6.66 -23.23
C VAL A 62 -11.85 7.21 -21.99
N GLU A 63 -11.90 8.53 -21.82
CA GLU A 63 -12.60 9.17 -20.71
C GLU A 63 -14.11 8.87 -20.72
N MET A 64 -14.76 8.98 -21.89
CA MET A 64 -16.17 8.66 -22.05
C MET A 64 -16.43 7.18 -21.74
N THR A 65 -15.60 6.29 -22.26
CA THR A 65 -15.70 4.84 -22.00
C THR A 65 -15.52 4.54 -20.51
N ALA A 66 -14.52 5.15 -19.87
CA ALA A 66 -14.25 4.99 -18.44
C ALA A 66 -15.46 5.38 -17.59
N ARG A 67 -16.09 6.52 -17.93
CA ARG A 67 -17.30 7.01 -17.26
C ARG A 67 -18.50 6.10 -17.50
N GLN A 68 -18.70 5.62 -18.73
CA GLN A 68 -19.78 4.71 -19.06
C GLN A 68 -19.69 3.37 -18.31
N ARG A 69 -18.47 2.87 -18.08
CA ARG A 69 -18.23 1.68 -17.25
C ARG A 69 -18.33 1.94 -15.74
N GLY A 70 -18.44 3.20 -15.32
CA GLY A 70 -18.48 3.58 -13.91
C GLY A 70 -17.13 3.51 -13.21
N ASP A 71 -16.02 3.65 -13.95
CA ASP A 71 -14.66 3.56 -13.39
C ASP A 71 -14.44 4.60 -12.29
N GLN A 72 -14.00 4.12 -11.12
CA GLN A 72 -13.70 4.97 -9.98
C GLN A 72 -12.32 5.62 -10.11
N VAL A 73 -12.10 6.67 -9.32
CA VAL A 73 -10.79 7.32 -9.22
C VAL A 73 -9.80 6.28 -8.67
N ASN A 74 -8.62 6.19 -9.27
CA ASN A 74 -7.56 5.34 -8.76
C ASN A 74 -6.26 6.13 -8.69
N PHE A 75 -5.73 6.23 -7.47
CA PHE A 75 -4.38 6.69 -7.25
C PHE A 75 -3.38 5.53 -7.24
N PRO A 76 -2.16 5.74 -7.76
CA PRO A 76 -1.19 4.66 -7.98
C PRO A 76 -0.55 4.18 -6.67
N PHE A 77 0.11 3.05 -6.72
CA PHE A 77 0.96 2.56 -5.64
C PHE A 77 2.35 3.22 -5.69
N THR A 78 2.44 4.49 -5.27
CA THR A 78 3.71 5.23 -5.20
C THR A 78 4.04 5.66 -3.78
N SER A 79 5.33 5.82 -3.49
CA SER A 79 5.81 6.43 -2.25
C SER A 79 5.26 7.84 -2.09
N ASP A 80 5.19 8.63 -3.17
CA ASP A 80 4.69 10.02 -3.16
C ASP A 80 3.34 10.17 -2.45
N MET A 81 2.42 9.22 -2.68
CA MET A 81 1.11 9.23 -2.02
C MET A 81 1.24 9.10 -0.51
N TRP A 82 2.00 8.11 -0.07
CA TRP A 82 2.17 7.81 1.35
C TRP A 82 2.97 8.91 2.04
N VAL A 83 4.01 9.43 1.40
CA VAL A 83 4.81 10.56 1.88
C VAL A 83 3.94 11.82 2.01
N GLY A 84 3.05 12.07 1.05
CA GLY A 84 2.08 13.16 1.15
C GLY A 84 1.13 13.02 2.35
N GLN A 85 0.65 11.81 2.63
CA GLN A 85 -0.12 11.53 3.85
C GLN A 85 0.74 11.71 5.11
N TRP A 86 1.99 11.25 5.10
CA TRP A 86 2.94 11.41 6.20
C TRP A 86 3.18 12.89 6.54
N TYR A 87 3.34 13.77 5.54
CA TYR A 87 3.52 15.21 5.80
C TYR A 87 2.30 15.89 6.41
N ARG A 88 1.08 15.35 6.23
CA ARG A 88 -0.11 15.91 6.88
C ARG A 88 0.02 15.86 8.40
N LEU A 89 0.78 14.91 8.97
CA LEU A 89 1.09 14.85 10.40
C LEU A 89 1.73 16.14 10.95
N ASP A 90 2.33 16.99 10.11
CA ASP A 90 2.91 18.28 10.52
C ASP A 90 1.85 19.33 10.87
N SER A 91 0.59 19.10 10.45
CA SER A 91 -0.50 20.08 10.53
C SER A 91 -1.76 19.57 11.24
N LEU A 92 -1.71 18.36 11.79
CA LEU A 92 -2.87 17.76 12.45
C LEU A 92 -3.04 18.29 13.89
N PRO A 93 -4.28 18.35 14.41
CA PRO A 93 -4.57 18.78 15.76
C PRO A 93 -4.25 17.69 16.80
N ASP A 94 -3.92 18.08 18.03
CA ASP A 94 -3.50 17.15 19.10
C ASP A 94 -4.47 15.96 19.35
N ASN A 95 -5.78 16.10 19.07
CA ASN A 95 -6.79 15.04 19.22
C ASN A 95 -7.00 14.16 17.97
N GLN A 96 -6.12 14.26 16.97
CA GLN A 96 -6.19 13.48 15.72
C GLN A 96 -6.19 11.96 15.95
N THR A 97 -6.83 11.24 15.05
CA THR A 97 -6.70 9.77 14.95
C THR A 97 -5.85 9.39 13.75
N VAL A 98 -4.95 8.42 13.91
CA VAL A 98 -4.11 7.88 12.83
C VAL A 98 -4.32 6.38 12.73
N PHE A 99 -4.63 5.90 11.52
CA PHE A 99 -4.77 4.49 11.21
C PHE A 99 -3.48 3.95 10.60
N ILE A 100 -2.88 2.94 11.21
CA ILE A 100 -1.68 2.26 10.69
C ILE A 100 -1.95 0.77 10.52
N GLY A 101 -1.18 0.10 9.65
CA GLY A 101 -1.25 -1.35 9.45
C GLY A 101 -1.30 -1.77 7.99
N ALA A 102 -1.82 -2.97 7.77
CA ALA A 102 -1.91 -3.58 6.45
C ALA A 102 -3.18 -3.17 5.69
N SER A 103 -3.38 -3.74 4.50
CA SER A 103 -4.54 -3.51 3.63
C SER A 103 -5.89 -3.77 4.31
N ARG A 104 -5.97 -4.63 5.34
CA ARG A 104 -7.24 -4.80 6.09
C ARG A 104 -7.74 -3.52 6.72
N VAL A 105 -6.84 -2.62 7.12
CA VAL A 105 -7.23 -1.29 7.60
C VAL A 105 -7.72 -0.43 6.43
N GLN A 106 -7.07 -0.49 5.27
CA GLN A 106 -7.47 0.26 4.08
C GLN A 106 -8.83 -0.17 3.51
N PHE A 107 -9.30 -1.38 3.77
CA PHE A 107 -10.65 -1.84 3.38
C PHE A 107 -11.65 -1.80 4.54
N GLY A 108 -11.18 -1.88 5.79
CA GLY A 108 -12.03 -2.05 6.96
C GLY A 108 -12.34 -0.77 7.73
N LEU A 109 -11.38 0.14 7.91
CA LEU A 109 -11.59 1.42 8.61
C LEU A 109 -11.76 2.54 7.59
N ILE A 110 -13.01 2.95 7.35
CA ILE A 110 -13.38 3.93 6.34
C ILE A 110 -13.25 5.35 6.90
N VAL A 111 -12.30 6.13 6.37
CA VAL A 111 -11.97 7.49 6.83
C VAL A 111 -13.21 8.39 6.96
N ASN A 112 -14.04 8.45 5.91
CA ASN A 112 -15.25 9.30 5.92
C ASN A 112 -16.31 8.81 6.92
N GLU A 113 -16.41 7.50 7.13
CA GLU A 113 -17.36 6.95 8.10
C GLU A 113 -16.90 7.24 9.52
N TRP A 114 -15.61 7.10 9.81
CA TRP A 114 -15.05 7.47 11.11
C TRP A 114 -15.26 8.96 11.41
N GLU A 115 -15.00 9.84 10.43
CA GLU A 115 -15.25 11.27 10.58
C GLU A 115 -16.73 11.56 10.85
N ARG A 116 -17.64 10.88 10.15
CA ARG A 116 -19.08 11.02 10.36
C ARG A 116 -19.51 10.63 11.78
N GLN A 117 -18.88 9.61 12.36
CA GLN A 117 -19.22 9.10 13.69
C GLN A 117 -18.58 9.90 14.83
N THR A 118 -17.35 10.38 14.63
CA THR A 118 -16.53 10.97 15.70
C THR A 118 -16.34 12.50 15.56
N GLY A 119 -16.68 13.07 14.41
CA GLY A 119 -16.36 14.47 14.07
C GLY A 119 -14.88 14.73 13.78
N VAL A 120 -14.01 13.73 13.89
CA VAL A 120 -12.57 13.85 13.67
C VAL A 120 -12.17 13.03 12.45
N ARG A 121 -11.61 13.68 11.42
CA ARG A 121 -11.09 12.97 10.25
C ARG A 121 -9.80 12.22 10.60
N PRO A 122 -9.75 10.88 10.47
CA PRO A 122 -8.53 10.14 10.72
C PRO A 122 -7.56 10.29 9.55
N LEU A 123 -6.26 10.21 9.84
CA LEU A 123 -5.21 10.08 8.83
C LEU A 123 -4.91 8.60 8.60
N LEU A 124 -5.01 8.13 7.36
CA LEU A 124 -4.68 6.75 7.01
C LEU A 124 -3.22 6.65 6.53
N LEU A 125 -2.40 5.89 7.25
CA LEU A 125 -1.01 5.56 6.89
C LEU A 125 -0.81 4.06 6.64
N ALA A 126 -1.89 3.27 6.70
CA ALA A 126 -1.86 1.86 6.36
C ALA A 126 -1.52 1.63 4.88
N TRP A 127 -0.85 0.52 4.60
CA TRP A 127 -0.43 0.14 3.25
C TRP A 127 -0.45 -1.37 3.05
N PRO A 128 -0.66 -1.91 1.82
CA PRO A 128 -0.81 -3.34 1.67
C PRO A 128 0.39 -4.14 2.13
N GLY A 129 0.10 -5.12 2.99
CA GLY A 129 1.09 -5.98 3.62
C GLY A 129 2.09 -5.28 4.54
N SER A 130 1.96 -3.98 4.79
CA SER A 130 2.93 -3.24 5.62
C SER A 130 2.79 -3.60 7.11
N PRO A 131 3.91 -3.83 7.81
CA PRO A 131 3.90 -4.08 9.25
C PRO A 131 3.69 -2.75 9.99
N PRO A 132 2.69 -2.64 10.90
CA PRO A 132 2.42 -1.39 11.58
C PRO A 132 3.54 -0.96 12.53
N GLY A 133 4.33 -1.91 13.07
CA GLY A 133 5.37 -1.63 14.06
C GLY A 133 6.41 -0.60 13.61
N LEU A 134 6.81 -0.60 12.32
CA LEU A 134 7.74 0.41 11.80
C LEU A 134 7.15 1.82 11.84
N ILE A 135 5.87 1.97 11.45
CA ILE A 135 5.21 3.27 11.46
C ILE A 135 4.91 3.71 12.91
N LEU A 136 4.53 2.78 13.78
CA LEU A 136 4.32 3.05 15.21
C LEU A 136 5.61 3.57 15.85
N GLN A 137 6.75 2.96 15.54
CA GLN A 137 8.06 3.40 16.01
C GLN A 137 8.40 4.84 15.57
N GLU A 138 8.11 5.18 14.32
CA GLU A 138 8.33 6.55 13.82
C GLU A 138 7.36 7.56 14.43
N LEU A 139 6.11 7.18 14.70
CA LEU A 139 5.18 8.00 15.48
C LEU A 139 5.65 8.16 16.94
N ALA A 140 6.24 7.13 17.53
CA ALA A 140 6.81 7.18 18.87
C ALA A 140 8.01 8.15 18.96
N LYS A 141 8.86 8.20 17.94
CA LYS A 141 9.97 9.17 17.83
C LYS A 141 9.50 10.61 17.58
N ARG A 142 8.33 10.78 16.99
CA ARG A 142 7.77 12.09 16.64
C ARG A 142 7.19 12.80 17.87
N GLN A 143 7.99 13.68 18.48
CA GLN A 143 7.63 14.39 19.73
C GLN A 143 6.35 15.22 19.66
N SER A 144 5.99 15.72 18.48
CA SER A 144 4.76 16.50 18.27
C SER A 144 3.49 15.65 18.26
N PHE A 145 3.59 14.33 18.17
CA PHE A 145 2.42 13.46 18.10
C PHE A 145 1.85 13.15 19.49
N LYS A 146 0.56 13.48 19.69
CA LYS A 146 -0.22 13.24 20.91
C LYS A 146 -1.61 12.64 20.65
N GLY A 147 -1.86 12.19 19.42
CA GLY A 147 -3.16 11.67 19.00
C GLY A 147 -3.42 10.22 19.41
N THR A 148 -4.51 9.68 18.88
CA THR A 148 -4.86 8.26 18.99
C THR A 148 -4.34 7.49 17.77
N VAL A 149 -3.69 6.35 17.99
CA VAL A 149 -3.27 5.42 16.94
C VAL A 149 -4.16 4.19 16.97
N ILE A 150 -4.91 3.95 15.89
CA ILE A 150 -5.53 2.65 15.65
C ILE A 150 -4.55 1.79 14.87
N CYS A 151 -3.94 0.84 15.57
CA CYS A 151 -2.93 -0.07 15.06
C CYS A 151 -3.58 -1.37 14.58
N GLY A 152 -3.75 -1.48 13.25
CA GLY A 152 -4.34 -2.65 12.61
C GLY A 152 -3.39 -3.84 12.55
N ILE A 153 -3.75 -4.91 13.26
CA ILE A 153 -3.00 -6.16 13.32
C ILE A 153 -3.59 -7.18 12.32
N ALA A 154 -2.81 -7.50 11.29
CA ALA A 154 -2.99 -8.67 10.44
C ALA A 154 -1.81 -9.60 10.72
N PRO A 155 -1.95 -10.64 11.58
CA PRO A 155 -0.82 -11.31 12.19
C PRO A 155 0.30 -11.75 11.22
N PRO A 156 0.00 -12.32 10.03
CA PRO A 156 1.04 -12.70 9.09
C PRO A 156 1.89 -11.56 8.55
N PHE A 157 1.36 -10.33 8.51
CA PHE A 157 2.09 -9.14 8.05
C PHE A 157 2.64 -8.35 9.24
N SER A 158 1.90 -8.25 10.34
CA SER A 158 2.30 -7.49 11.52
C SER A 158 3.49 -8.10 12.26
N PHE A 159 3.67 -9.42 12.17
CA PHE A 159 4.75 -10.17 12.81
C PHE A 159 5.67 -10.85 11.80
N VAL A 160 5.68 -10.42 10.53
CA VAL A 160 6.52 -11.02 9.49
C VAL A 160 8.00 -10.67 9.70
N SER A 161 8.88 -11.60 9.33
CA SER A 161 10.33 -11.39 9.33
C SER A 161 10.74 -10.07 8.63
N PRO A 162 11.71 -9.30 9.18
CA PRO A 162 12.25 -8.10 8.53
C PRO A 162 12.80 -8.33 7.12
N ARG A 163 13.12 -9.58 6.76
CA ARG A 163 13.55 -9.97 5.40
C ARG A 163 12.42 -10.02 4.39
N PHE A 164 11.16 -9.90 4.83
CA PHE A 164 10.03 -9.89 3.93
C PHE A 164 9.99 -8.54 3.17
N PRO A 165 9.85 -8.53 1.82
CA PRO A 165 10.03 -7.31 1.01
C PRO A 165 9.13 -6.10 1.31
N VAL A 166 8.08 -6.25 2.11
CA VAL A 166 7.21 -5.13 2.56
C VAL A 166 7.89 -4.23 3.59
N HIS A 167 8.88 -4.74 4.33
CA HIS A 167 9.72 -3.94 5.22
C HIS A 167 10.56 -2.95 4.40
N ASP A 168 11.23 -3.42 3.33
CA ASP A 168 12.02 -2.58 2.43
C ASP A 168 11.18 -1.46 1.80
N TRP A 169 9.92 -1.73 1.48
CA TRP A 169 9.01 -0.71 0.97
C TRP A 169 8.71 0.37 2.03
N THR A 170 8.38 -0.06 3.25
CA THR A 170 8.04 0.86 4.35
C THR A 170 9.24 1.73 4.73
N GLN A 171 10.43 1.14 4.79
CA GLN A 171 11.68 1.86 5.04
C GLN A 171 12.04 2.85 3.93
N ARG A 172 11.85 2.47 2.65
CA ARG A 172 12.06 3.39 1.52
C ARG A 172 11.15 4.60 1.59
N ASN A 173 9.87 4.40 1.90
CA ASN A 173 8.94 5.52 2.07
C ASN A 173 9.35 6.50 3.15
N LEU A 174 9.82 5.99 4.29
CA LEU A 174 10.32 6.82 5.39
C LEU A 174 11.59 7.59 4.98
N ALA A 175 12.51 6.94 4.25
CA ALA A 175 13.71 7.58 3.72
C ALA A 175 13.37 8.66 2.68
N GLU A 176 12.46 8.38 1.76
CA GLU A 176 11.97 9.33 0.77
C GLU A 176 11.24 10.50 1.44
N ALA A 177 10.48 10.26 2.50
CA ALA A 177 9.84 11.34 3.27
C ALA A 177 10.85 12.34 3.85
N ALA A 178 12.08 11.94 4.16
CA ALA A 178 13.11 12.88 4.60
C ALA A 178 13.60 13.80 3.47
N VAL A 179 13.65 13.29 2.24
CA VAL A 179 14.23 13.99 1.07
C VAL A 179 13.17 14.80 0.31
N LEU A 180 11.97 14.25 0.11
CA LEU A 180 10.93 14.86 -0.71
C LEU A 180 10.34 16.13 -0.09
N LYS A 181 10.62 16.41 1.19
CA LYS A 181 10.02 17.54 1.92
C LYS A 181 10.40 18.87 1.30
N THR A 182 11.60 18.96 0.74
CA THR A 182 12.14 20.16 0.08
C THR A 182 12.04 20.09 -1.46
N SER A 183 11.48 19.01 -2.02
CA SER A 183 11.42 18.80 -3.47
C SER A 183 10.25 19.56 -4.09
N LEU A 184 10.53 20.62 -4.85
CA LEU A 184 9.51 21.35 -5.61
C LEU A 184 8.78 20.45 -6.62
N ALA A 185 9.51 19.53 -7.27
CA ALA A 185 8.93 18.59 -8.22
C ALA A 185 7.91 17.66 -7.55
N PHE A 186 8.20 17.17 -6.34
CA PHE A 186 7.26 16.39 -5.55
C PHE A 186 6.00 17.20 -5.23
N HIS A 187 6.14 18.40 -4.69
CA HIS A 187 4.99 19.23 -4.31
C HIS A 187 4.10 19.58 -5.51
N LEU A 188 4.70 19.94 -6.65
CA LEU A 188 3.95 20.22 -7.88
C LEU A 188 3.27 18.95 -8.44
N SER A 189 3.98 17.82 -8.50
CA SER A 189 3.44 16.54 -8.96
C SER A 189 2.28 16.07 -8.07
N TYR A 190 2.47 16.13 -6.75
CA TYR A 190 1.47 15.76 -5.76
C TYR A 190 0.20 16.60 -5.94
N GLN A 191 0.32 17.94 -6.01
CA GLN A 191 -0.84 18.81 -6.23
C GLN A 191 -1.52 18.56 -7.58
N ALA A 192 -0.74 18.34 -8.65
CA ALA A 192 -1.28 18.01 -9.96
C ALA A 192 -2.07 16.68 -9.94
N GLN A 193 -1.60 15.66 -9.22
CA GLN A 193 -2.32 14.39 -9.09
C GLN A 193 -3.66 14.56 -8.37
N TYR A 194 -3.70 15.30 -7.26
CA TYR A 194 -4.94 15.56 -6.52
C TYR A 194 -5.91 16.47 -7.29
N PHE A 195 -5.40 17.32 -8.17
CA PHE A 195 -6.22 18.11 -9.08
C PHE A 195 -6.77 17.26 -10.24
N LEU A 196 -5.93 16.52 -10.94
CA LEU A 196 -6.29 15.85 -12.20
C LEU A 196 -7.06 14.54 -11.99
N LYS A 197 -6.63 13.67 -11.06
CA LYS A 197 -7.18 12.31 -10.93
C LYS A 197 -8.66 12.25 -10.57
N PRO A 198 -9.19 13.11 -9.68
CA PRO A 198 -10.63 13.14 -9.42
C PRO A 198 -11.48 13.57 -10.63
N ARG A 199 -10.86 14.32 -11.57
CA ARG A 199 -11.52 14.93 -12.72
C ARG A 199 -11.51 14.04 -13.96
N PHE A 200 -10.46 13.24 -14.16
CA PHE A 200 -10.28 12.42 -15.36
C PHE A 200 -10.16 10.93 -15.01
N ARG A 201 -11.13 10.13 -15.44
CA ARG A 201 -11.19 8.68 -15.23
C ARG A 201 -10.23 7.90 -16.11
N CYS A 202 -9.85 8.45 -17.26
CA CYS A 202 -8.80 7.89 -18.11
C CYS A 202 -7.41 7.83 -17.43
N LEU A 203 -7.22 8.53 -16.31
CA LEU A 203 -6.00 8.47 -15.49
C LEU A 203 -5.99 7.31 -14.47
N ASN A 204 -6.95 6.39 -14.55
CA ASN A 204 -6.97 5.15 -13.80
C ASN A 204 -6.04 4.11 -14.48
N ASP A 205 -4.75 4.20 -14.16
CA ASP A 205 -3.69 3.33 -14.65
C ASP A 205 -3.98 1.83 -14.51
N ALA A 206 -4.58 1.42 -13.39
CA ALA A 206 -4.89 0.02 -13.13
C ALA A 206 -5.99 -0.52 -14.05
N ALA A 207 -7.03 0.28 -14.34
CA ALA A 207 -8.13 -0.10 -15.23
C ALA A 207 -7.72 -0.23 -16.70
N PHE A 208 -6.62 0.44 -17.10
CA PHE A 208 -6.14 0.48 -18.48
C PHE A 208 -4.77 -0.21 -18.68
N SER A 209 -4.28 -0.95 -17.70
CA SER A 209 -2.99 -1.65 -17.78
C SER A 209 -3.06 -2.85 -18.75
N PRO A 210 -2.41 -2.80 -19.93
CA PRO A 210 -2.48 -3.90 -20.89
C PRO A 210 -1.86 -5.19 -20.33
N ILE A 211 -0.85 -5.06 -19.48
CA ILE A 211 -0.17 -6.19 -18.83
C ILE A 211 -1.10 -6.86 -17.81
N ALA A 212 -1.78 -6.09 -16.96
CA ALA A 212 -2.71 -6.65 -15.98
C ALA A 212 -3.91 -7.32 -16.68
N MET A 213 -4.45 -6.67 -17.72
CA MET A 213 -5.55 -7.22 -18.51
C MET A 213 -5.16 -8.51 -19.25
N LEU A 214 -3.94 -8.57 -19.81
CA LEU A 214 -3.43 -9.77 -20.46
C LEU A 214 -3.23 -10.90 -19.46
N TYR A 215 -2.64 -10.60 -18.30
CA TYR A 215 -2.40 -11.59 -17.24
C TYR A 215 -3.70 -12.13 -16.64
N GLU A 216 -4.73 -11.30 -16.46
CA GLU A 216 -6.05 -11.71 -15.99
C GLU A 216 -6.74 -12.66 -16.99
N ARG A 217 -6.65 -12.37 -18.29
CA ARG A 217 -7.28 -13.18 -19.36
C ARG A 217 -6.51 -14.46 -19.70
N TRP A 218 -5.19 -14.39 -19.65
CA TRP A 218 -4.28 -15.50 -19.95
C TRP A 218 -3.24 -15.64 -18.84
N PRO A 219 -3.64 -16.18 -17.67
CA PRO A 219 -2.70 -16.39 -16.58
C PRO A 219 -1.68 -17.45 -16.97
N ILE A 220 -0.41 -17.06 -16.97
CA ILE A 220 0.71 -17.99 -17.16
C ILE A 220 0.96 -18.67 -15.80
N PRO A 221 0.91 -20.00 -15.72
CA PRO A 221 1.18 -20.71 -14.46
C PRO A 221 2.63 -20.50 -14.04
N ASN A 222 2.83 -20.28 -12.74
CA ASN A 222 4.17 -20.19 -12.17
C ASN A 222 4.81 -21.58 -12.06
N ARG A 223 6.14 -21.61 -12.09
CA ARG A 223 6.89 -22.83 -11.76
C ARG A 223 6.66 -23.23 -10.31
N GLU A 224 6.68 -24.52 -10.05
CA GLU A 224 6.58 -25.04 -8.69
C GLU A 224 7.68 -24.46 -7.78
N GLY A 225 7.32 -24.10 -6.54
CA GLY A 225 8.24 -23.48 -5.58
C GLY A 225 8.60 -22.01 -5.86
N LEU A 226 8.14 -21.41 -6.95
CA LEU A 226 8.42 -19.99 -7.23
C LEU A 226 7.71 -19.08 -6.23
N LEU A 227 8.49 -18.29 -5.50
CA LEU A 227 8.01 -17.14 -4.74
C LEU A 227 7.54 -16.06 -5.73
N THR A 228 6.27 -16.15 -6.11
CA THR A 228 5.73 -15.42 -7.25
C THR A 228 5.68 -13.90 -6.97
N PRO A 229 6.03 -13.04 -7.94
CA PRO A 229 5.68 -11.62 -7.86
C PRO A 229 4.15 -11.46 -7.84
N LEU A 230 3.63 -10.75 -6.84
CA LEU A 230 2.19 -10.60 -6.67
C LEU A 230 1.65 -9.56 -7.68
N ILE A 231 1.15 -10.05 -8.81
CA ILE A 231 0.45 -9.22 -9.80
C ILE A 231 -1.04 -9.38 -9.55
N PHE A 232 -1.65 -8.35 -8.94
CA PHE A 232 -3.09 -8.31 -8.75
C PHE A 232 -3.76 -7.71 -9.99
N PRO A 233 -4.81 -8.35 -10.52
CA PRO A 233 -5.63 -7.75 -11.57
C PRO A 233 -6.40 -6.55 -10.98
N PHE A 234 -6.95 -5.72 -11.85
CA PHE A 234 -7.72 -4.58 -11.39
C PHE A 234 -9.04 -5.04 -10.76
N GLY A 235 -9.09 -5.02 -9.43
CA GLY A 235 -10.28 -5.36 -8.64
C GLY A 235 -10.59 -4.37 -7.53
N ALA A 236 -9.72 -3.37 -7.30
CA ALA A 236 -9.92 -2.37 -6.27
C ALA A 236 -9.36 -1.02 -6.72
N THR A 237 -9.97 0.04 -6.19
CA THR A 237 -9.57 1.44 -6.41
C THR A 237 -9.07 2.07 -5.14
N ARG A 238 -8.18 3.06 -5.28
CA ARG A 238 -7.67 3.90 -4.20
C ARG A 238 -8.06 5.36 -4.35
N ASP A 239 -8.55 5.98 -3.27
CA ASP A 239 -8.82 7.41 -3.23
C ASP A 239 -7.64 8.25 -2.69
N GLY A 240 -7.85 9.56 -2.56
CA GLY A 240 -6.82 10.50 -2.11
C GLY A 240 -6.32 10.24 -0.68
N ASP A 241 -7.12 9.61 0.19
CA ASP A 241 -6.70 9.28 1.56
C ASP A 241 -6.01 7.91 1.65
N MET A 242 -5.69 7.32 0.50
CA MET A 242 -5.18 5.94 0.38
C MET A 242 -6.17 4.85 0.81
N GLN A 243 -7.46 5.18 0.95
CA GLN A 243 -8.49 4.18 1.23
C GLN A 243 -8.66 3.27 0.02
N MET A 244 -8.79 1.97 0.25
CA MET A 244 -9.06 1.00 -0.80
C MET A 244 -10.51 0.52 -0.76
N ARG A 245 -11.09 0.31 -1.94
CA ARG A 245 -12.45 -0.19 -2.11
C ARG A 245 -12.49 -1.13 -3.31
N PHE A 246 -13.21 -2.24 -3.19
CA PHE A 246 -13.42 -3.14 -4.32
C PHE A 246 -14.27 -2.47 -5.40
N THR A 247 -14.03 -2.86 -6.66
CA THR A 247 -14.95 -2.56 -7.75
C THR A 247 -16.22 -3.40 -7.59
N ASP A 248 -17.34 -2.96 -8.17
CA ASP A 248 -18.59 -3.73 -8.15
C ASP A 248 -18.41 -5.12 -8.76
N GLU A 249 -17.60 -5.21 -9.82
CA GLU A 249 -17.24 -6.48 -10.45
C GLU A 249 -16.53 -7.41 -9.45
N MET A 250 -15.57 -6.91 -8.67
CA MET A 250 -14.82 -7.75 -7.72
C MET A 250 -15.71 -8.27 -6.58
N GLU A 251 -16.71 -7.49 -6.14
CA GLU A 251 -17.67 -7.93 -5.10
C GLU A 251 -18.71 -8.94 -5.60
N THR A 252 -18.98 -8.99 -6.91
CA THR A 252 -20.07 -9.80 -7.48
C THR A 252 -19.61 -10.97 -8.36
N ASN A 253 -18.38 -10.95 -8.87
CA ASN A 253 -17.87 -11.95 -9.80
C ASN A 253 -17.05 -13.04 -9.09
N ASN A 254 -17.67 -14.19 -8.84
CA ASN A 254 -17.04 -15.33 -8.18
C ASN A 254 -15.75 -15.80 -8.87
N LYS A 255 -15.68 -15.79 -10.20
CA LYS A 255 -14.46 -16.20 -10.93
C LYS A 255 -13.29 -15.26 -10.66
N LYS A 256 -13.58 -13.96 -10.55
CA LYS A 256 -12.58 -12.95 -10.21
C LYS A 256 -12.13 -13.09 -8.76
N GLN A 257 -13.06 -13.39 -7.85
CA GLN A 257 -12.75 -13.70 -6.44
C GLN A 257 -11.86 -14.95 -6.30
N GLU A 258 -12.18 -16.03 -7.02
CA GLU A 258 -11.35 -17.25 -7.07
C GLU A 258 -9.94 -16.98 -7.62
N PHE A 259 -9.83 -16.12 -8.64
CA PHE A 259 -8.54 -15.72 -9.19
C PHE A 259 -7.68 -14.99 -8.15
N ILE A 260 -8.28 -14.07 -7.38
CA ILE A 260 -7.59 -13.37 -6.28
C ILE A 260 -7.23 -14.35 -5.17
N ALA A 261 -8.12 -15.24 -4.77
CA ALA A 261 -7.84 -16.27 -3.76
C ALA A 261 -6.64 -17.15 -4.16
N ARG A 262 -6.47 -17.46 -5.45
CA ARG A 262 -5.28 -18.16 -5.96
C ARG A 262 -3.99 -17.33 -5.80
N ILE A 263 -4.05 -16.02 -6.04
CA ILE A 263 -2.90 -15.12 -5.81
C ILE A 263 -2.58 -15.04 -4.31
N GLN A 264 -3.59 -14.96 -3.44
CA GLN A 264 -3.39 -14.98 -1.99
C GLN A 264 -2.74 -16.28 -1.51
N LYS A 265 -3.13 -17.43 -2.08
CA LYS A 265 -2.46 -18.70 -1.80
C LYS A 265 -0.96 -18.66 -2.16
N ALA A 266 -0.58 -17.97 -3.24
CA ALA A 266 0.84 -17.72 -3.55
C ALA A 266 1.51 -16.78 -2.53
N SER A 267 0.78 -15.80 -1.99
CA SER A 267 1.25 -14.98 -0.86
C SER A 267 1.52 -15.82 0.39
N HIS A 268 0.70 -16.84 0.69
CA HIS A 268 0.93 -17.75 1.82
C HIS A 268 2.27 -18.50 1.70
N LEU A 269 2.66 -18.91 0.50
CA LEU A 269 3.97 -19.54 0.28
C LEU A 269 5.12 -18.60 0.64
N ARG A 270 4.99 -17.30 0.31
CA ARG A 270 5.98 -16.29 0.70
C ARG A 270 5.99 -16.10 2.22
N LEU A 271 4.82 -15.95 2.83
CA LEU A 271 4.71 -15.79 4.28
C LEU A 271 5.31 -16.99 5.03
N ALA A 272 5.02 -18.21 4.59
CA ALA A 272 5.62 -19.42 5.14
C ALA A 272 7.14 -19.50 4.92
N HIS A 273 7.63 -19.07 3.75
CA HIS A 273 9.07 -19.05 3.44
C HIS A 273 9.87 -18.11 4.35
N TYR A 274 9.38 -16.89 4.57
CA TYR A 274 10.08 -15.91 5.41
C TYR A 274 9.82 -16.10 6.90
N GLY A 275 8.65 -16.64 7.25
CA GLY A 275 8.23 -16.89 8.62
C GLY A 275 8.00 -15.62 9.45
N PRO A 276 7.64 -15.80 10.73
CA PRO A 276 7.55 -14.70 11.66
C PRO A 276 8.93 -14.09 11.97
N ALA A 277 8.93 -12.84 12.41
CA ALA A 277 10.07 -12.20 13.06
C ALA A 277 10.34 -12.86 14.42
N ASN A 278 11.41 -12.41 15.10
CA ASN A 278 11.55 -12.70 16.52
C ASN A 278 10.41 -11.99 17.29
N THR A 279 9.37 -12.75 17.65
CA THR A 279 8.15 -12.23 18.28
C THR A 279 8.44 -11.53 19.61
N ASP A 280 9.40 -12.01 20.40
CA ASP A 280 9.75 -11.42 21.70
C ASP A 280 10.34 -10.02 21.52
N SER A 281 11.28 -9.88 20.60
CA SER A 281 11.90 -8.59 20.24
C SER A 281 10.86 -7.63 19.68
N LEU A 282 9.99 -8.13 18.81
CA LEU A 282 8.98 -7.30 18.17
C LEU A 282 7.90 -6.82 19.17
N ILE A 283 7.40 -7.68 20.04
CA ILE A 283 6.45 -7.27 21.10
C ILE A 283 7.11 -6.26 22.05
N ARG A 284 8.38 -6.45 22.40
CA ARG A 284 9.13 -5.47 23.20
C ARG A 284 9.16 -4.11 22.51
N GLN A 285 9.48 -4.08 21.21
CA GLN A 285 9.46 -2.84 20.41
C GLN A 285 8.09 -2.17 20.44
N TYR A 286 7.00 -2.92 20.20
CA TYR A 286 5.64 -2.38 20.29
C TYR A 286 5.36 -1.78 21.68
N THR A 287 5.69 -2.49 22.76
CA THR A 287 5.46 -2.01 24.13
C THR A 287 6.27 -0.74 24.44
N GLU A 288 7.52 -0.65 23.99
CA GLU A 288 8.36 0.54 24.17
C GLU A 288 7.79 1.75 23.41
N ASP A 289 7.34 1.55 22.17
CA ASP A 289 6.74 2.59 21.33
C ASP A 289 5.40 3.06 21.89
N VAL A 290 4.55 2.13 22.33
CA VAL A 290 3.29 2.41 23.05
C VAL A 290 3.56 3.29 24.26
N SER A 291 4.43 2.85 25.18
CA SER A 291 4.74 3.60 26.40
C SER A 291 5.26 5.00 26.07
N THR A 292 6.04 5.12 25.00
CA THR A 292 6.58 6.41 24.54
C THR A 292 5.48 7.35 24.04
N ILE A 293 4.48 6.84 23.32
CA ILE A 293 3.31 7.62 22.86
C ILE A 293 2.41 7.99 24.04
N GLU A 294 2.10 7.04 24.94
CA GLU A 294 1.20 7.24 26.07
C GLU A 294 1.75 8.22 27.12
N LYS A 295 3.07 8.22 27.36
CA LYS A 295 3.73 9.21 28.24
C LYS A 295 3.56 10.65 27.75
N ARG A 296 3.22 10.86 26.48
CA ARG A 296 2.94 12.19 25.91
C ARG A 296 1.45 12.54 25.86
N GLY A 297 0.58 11.67 26.38
CA GLY A 297 -0.87 11.82 26.34
C GLY A 297 -1.53 11.24 25.08
N GLY A 298 -0.76 10.57 24.21
CA GLY A 298 -1.34 9.83 23.10
C GLY A 298 -1.98 8.51 23.55
N LYS A 299 -2.73 7.86 22.67
CA LYS A 299 -3.35 6.55 22.92
C LYS A 299 -2.98 5.58 21.81
N VAL A 300 -2.79 4.30 22.13
CA VAL A 300 -2.62 3.25 21.13
C VAL A 300 -3.67 2.17 21.36
N ILE A 301 -4.36 1.79 20.28
CA ILE A 301 -5.41 0.78 20.29
C ILE A 301 -5.03 -0.27 19.25
N PHE A 302 -5.00 -1.54 19.66
CA PHE A 302 -4.78 -2.64 18.72
C PHE A 302 -6.11 -3.15 18.18
N LEU A 303 -6.27 -3.14 16.85
CA LEU A 303 -7.45 -3.66 16.19
C LEU A 303 -7.05 -4.83 15.31
N ARG A 304 -7.70 -6.00 15.46
CA ARG A 304 -7.57 -7.11 14.51
C ARG A 304 -8.85 -7.20 13.68
N PRO A 305 -8.86 -6.68 12.43
CA PRO A 305 -10.03 -6.74 11.54
C PRO A 305 -10.33 -8.18 11.10
N PRO A 306 -11.56 -8.49 10.65
CA PRO A 306 -11.96 -9.83 10.23
C PRO A 306 -11.11 -10.38 9.07
N SER A 307 -11.08 -11.71 9.02
CA SER A 307 -10.65 -12.54 7.89
C SER A 307 -11.40 -13.86 7.98
N ASP A 308 -11.59 -14.55 6.87
CA ASP A 308 -12.34 -15.80 6.84
C ASP A 308 -11.70 -16.85 5.91
N GLY A 309 -12.42 -17.96 5.71
CA GLY A 309 -12.04 -19.02 4.80
C GLY A 309 -10.60 -19.53 4.98
N HIS A 310 -9.93 -19.73 3.86
CA HIS A 310 -8.59 -20.31 3.81
C HIS A 310 -7.52 -19.38 4.41
N PHE A 311 -7.69 -18.06 4.33
CA PHE A 311 -6.75 -17.10 4.93
C PHE A 311 -6.84 -17.15 6.47
N ARG A 312 -8.06 -17.20 7.04
CA ARG A 312 -8.22 -17.35 8.50
C ARG A 312 -7.69 -18.70 9.00
N ALA A 313 -7.89 -19.77 8.24
CA ALA A 313 -7.34 -21.09 8.57
C ALA A 313 -5.80 -21.04 8.65
N PHE A 314 -5.14 -20.46 7.63
CA PHE A 314 -3.69 -20.23 7.62
C PHE A 314 -3.23 -19.41 8.83
N GLU A 315 -3.96 -18.34 9.20
CA GLU A 315 -3.63 -17.54 10.37
C GLU A 315 -3.76 -18.31 11.68
N LYS A 316 -4.78 -19.16 11.84
CA LYS A 316 -4.94 -19.97 13.06
C LYS A 316 -3.82 -20.98 13.22
N GLU A 317 -3.36 -21.56 12.12
CA GLU A 317 -2.29 -22.56 12.09
C GLU A 317 -0.92 -21.94 12.36
N HIS A 318 -0.57 -20.86 11.64
CA HIS A 318 0.79 -20.31 11.67
C HIS A 318 0.98 -19.11 12.61
N TYR A 319 -0.11 -18.40 12.93
CA TYR A 319 -0.11 -17.21 13.78
C TYR A 319 -1.19 -17.29 14.87
N PRO A 320 -1.16 -18.34 15.73
CA PRO A 320 -2.16 -18.57 16.77
C PRO A 320 -2.33 -17.35 17.67
N ARG A 321 -3.58 -16.94 17.88
CA ARG A 321 -3.97 -15.69 18.56
C ARG A 321 -3.25 -15.48 19.90
N GLU A 322 -3.22 -16.52 20.73
CA GLU A 322 -2.62 -16.51 22.07
C GLU A 322 -1.12 -16.18 22.06
N GLN A 323 -0.40 -16.58 21.01
CA GLN A 323 1.04 -16.36 20.89
C GLN A 323 1.41 -14.99 20.29
N TYR A 324 0.46 -14.34 19.61
CA TYR A 324 0.68 -13.10 18.86
C TYR A 324 -0.21 -11.97 19.36
N PHE A 325 -1.49 -11.93 18.97
CA PHE A 325 -2.37 -10.79 19.27
C PHE A 325 -2.61 -10.62 20.77
N ASP A 326 -3.03 -11.68 21.47
CA ASP A 326 -3.32 -11.59 22.91
C ASP A 326 -2.06 -11.30 23.71
N ARG A 327 -0.93 -11.87 23.28
CA ARG A 327 0.38 -11.61 23.88
C ARG A 327 0.80 -10.15 23.72
N LEU A 328 0.59 -9.55 22.54
CA LEU A 328 0.86 -8.14 22.28
C LEU A 328 -0.01 -7.24 23.17
N VAL A 329 -1.33 -7.48 23.20
CA VAL A 329 -2.27 -6.71 24.03
C VAL A 329 -1.90 -6.83 25.51
N LYS A 330 -1.64 -8.04 26.00
CA LYS A 330 -1.25 -8.27 27.40
C LYS A 330 0.08 -7.61 27.76
N ALA A 331 1.08 -7.67 26.89
CA ALA A 331 2.42 -7.14 27.16
C ALA A 331 2.49 -5.60 27.06
N SER A 332 1.62 -4.99 26.26
CA SER A 332 1.53 -3.54 26.11
C SER A 332 0.61 -2.88 27.13
N GLY A 333 -0.42 -3.60 27.60
CA GLY A 333 -1.48 -3.03 28.42
C GLY A 333 -2.48 -2.18 27.63
N CYS A 334 -2.36 -2.11 26.31
CA CYS A 334 -3.26 -1.34 25.46
C CYS A 334 -4.65 -1.98 25.38
N TYR A 335 -5.64 -1.16 25.03
CA TYR A 335 -6.95 -1.66 24.64
C TYR A 335 -6.85 -2.41 23.29
N GLY A 336 -7.44 -3.60 23.24
CA GLY A 336 -7.38 -4.49 22.08
C GLY A 336 -8.77 -4.93 21.64
N ILE A 337 -9.08 -4.73 20.35
CA ILE A 337 -10.31 -5.24 19.72
C ILE A 337 -9.93 -6.38 18.79
N HIS A 338 -10.30 -7.61 19.15
CA HIS A 338 -10.25 -8.73 18.22
C HIS A 338 -11.66 -9.00 17.69
N PHE A 339 -11.85 -9.04 16.37
CA PHE A 339 -13.20 -9.21 15.79
C PHE A 339 -13.97 -10.44 16.32
N GLU A 340 -13.28 -11.52 16.70
CA GLU A 340 -13.93 -12.72 17.28
C GLU A 340 -14.51 -12.52 18.69
N ASP A 341 -14.07 -11.50 19.43
CA ASP A 341 -14.54 -11.23 20.81
C ASP A 341 -15.86 -10.45 20.85
N HIS A 342 -16.24 -9.85 19.73
CA HIS A 342 -17.42 -8.99 19.63
C HIS A 342 -18.45 -9.64 18.71
N ALA A 343 -19.65 -9.92 19.23
CA ALA A 343 -20.73 -10.52 18.45
C ALA A 343 -21.10 -9.65 17.24
N GLU A 344 -20.99 -8.34 17.39
CA GLU A 344 -21.21 -7.34 16.34
C GLU A 344 -20.08 -7.31 15.28
N LEU A 345 -18.92 -7.93 15.49
CA LEU A 345 -17.81 -7.94 14.52
C LEU A 345 -17.50 -9.34 13.93
N ARG A 346 -17.84 -10.42 14.62
CA ARG A 346 -17.38 -11.78 14.27
C ARG A 346 -17.99 -12.35 12.98
N ASP A 347 -19.16 -11.86 12.58
CA ASP A 347 -19.96 -12.43 11.49
C ASP A 347 -19.72 -11.76 10.12
N PHE A 348 -18.86 -10.74 10.05
CA PHE A 348 -18.46 -10.16 8.78
C PHE A 348 -17.81 -11.20 7.86
N ARG A 349 -18.10 -11.09 6.56
CA ARG A 349 -17.52 -11.92 5.50
C ARG A 349 -16.70 -11.05 4.55
N CYS A 350 -15.53 -11.56 4.18
CA CYS A 350 -14.61 -10.93 3.27
C CYS A 350 -14.92 -11.35 1.82
N VAL A 351 -14.70 -10.44 0.88
CA VAL A 351 -14.95 -10.67 -0.56
C VAL A 351 -14.04 -11.74 -1.12
N GLU A 352 -12.77 -11.70 -0.73
CA GLU A 352 -11.71 -12.62 -1.13
C GLU A 352 -10.98 -13.14 0.10
N THR A 353 -11.70 -13.37 1.20
CA THR A 353 -11.21 -13.96 2.46
C THR A 353 -10.30 -13.12 3.36
N SER A 354 -9.78 -11.99 2.89
CA SER A 354 -8.94 -11.09 3.71
C SER A 354 -9.52 -9.68 3.87
N HIS A 355 -10.29 -9.18 2.90
CA HIS A 355 -10.80 -7.81 2.91
C HIS A 355 -12.32 -7.71 2.87
N LEU A 356 -12.86 -6.72 3.59
CA LEU A 356 -14.29 -6.41 3.62
C LEU A 356 -14.75 -5.75 2.31
N SER A 357 -16.05 -5.93 2.02
CA SER A 357 -16.73 -5.19 0.96
C SER A 357 -16.83 -3.70 1.29
N LYS A 358 -17.18 -2.87 0.32
CA LYS A 358 -17.45 -1.44 0.52
C LYS A 358 -18.50 -1.20 1.61
N ARG A 359 -19.59 -1.96 1.57
CA ARG A 359 -20.69 -1.85 2.53
C ARG A 359 -20.23 -2.32 3.92
N ASP A 360 -19.59 -3.48 3.98
CA ASP A 360 -19.18 -4.06 5.26
C ASP A 360 -18.05 -3.27 5.93
N GLY A 361 -17.16 -2.63 5.16
CA GLY A 361 -16.16 -1.71 5.73
C GLY A 361 -16.81 -0.53 6.44
N ILE A 362 -17.90 0.04 5.90
CA ILE A 362 -18.65 1.12 6.55
C ILE A 362 -19.29 0.61 7.85
N GLU A 363 -20.02 -0.51 7.79
CA GLU A 363 -20.66 -1.09 8.97
C GLU A 363 -19.64 -1.52 10.04
N PHE A 364 -18.51 -2.09 9.63
CA PHE A 364 -17.42 -2.46 10.53
C PHE A 364 -16.83 -1.22 11.21
N THR A 365 -16.58 -0.15 10.47
CA THR A 365 -16.08 1.12 11.04
C THR A 365 -17.04 1.66 12.09
N LYS A 366 -18.34 1.71 11.77
CA LYS A 366 -19.38 2.15 12.70
C LYS A 366 -19.35 1.33 14.01
N ARG A 367 -19.35 0.01 13.90
CA ARG A 367 -19.35 -0.89 15.08
C ARG A 367 -18.06 -0.78 15.90
N VAL A 368 -16.92 -0.58 15.26
CA VAL A 368 -15.65 -0.32 15.96
C VAL A 368 -15.74 0.99 16.75
N VAL A 369 -16.27 2.07 16.16
CA VAL A 369 -16.47 3.34 16.88
C VAL A 369 -17.45 3.17 18.05
N GLU A 370 -18.56 2.47 17.84
CA GLU A 370 -19.54 2.18 18.90
C GLU A 370 -18.91 1.41 20.07
N ILE A 371 -18.06 0.40 19.78
CA ILE A 371 -17.30 -0.32 20.82
C ILE A 371 -16.38 0.63 21.59
N LEU A 372 -15.61 1.45 20.88
CA LEU A 372 -14.65 2.36 21.50
C LEU A 372 -15.33 3.43 22.37
N GLN A 373 -16.49 3.94 21.95
CA GLN A 373 -17.28 4.90 22.73
C GLN A 373 -17.97 4.23 23.93
N ARG A 374 -18.58 3.05 23.72
CA ARG A 374 -19.21 2.27 24.79
C ARG A 374 -18.22 1.95 25.91
N ASP A 375 -16.99 1.63 25.55
CA ASP A 375 -15.92 1.27 26.46
C ASP A 375 -15.09 2.50 26.91
N GLN A 376 -15.54 3.72 26.56
CA GLN A 376 -14.95 5.01 26.98
C GLN A 376 -13.47 5.18 26.59
N ILE A 377 -13.07 4.58 25.47
CA ILE A 377 -11.71 4.67 24.94
C ILE A 377 -11.53 5.95 24.13
N ILE A 378 -12.56 6.35 23.38
CA ILE A 378 -12.67 7.62 22.65
C ILE A 378 -13.97 8.34 23.04
N ASP A 379 -14.04 9.63 22.75
CA ASP A 379 -15.19 10.49 23.06
C ASP A 379 -16.40 10.28 22.12
#